data_AF-A0A954G7Q5-F1
#
_entry.id   AF-A0A954G7Q5-F1
#
_cell.length_a   1.000
_cell.length_b   1.000
_cell.length_c   1.000
_cell.angle_alpha   90.00
_cell.angle_beta   90.00
_cell.angle_gamma   90.00
#
_symmetry.space_group_name_H-M   'P 1'
#
loop_
_entity.id
_entity.type
_entity.pdbx_description
1 polymer ?
#
loop_
_entity_poly.entity_id
_entity_poly.type
_entity_poly.pdbx_seq_one_letter_code
_entity_poly.pdbx_strand_id
1 'polypeptide(L)'
;MAEVNFELTEQSDRKHQPAASRCAGRCVILILFFAVHLSSTALSQESGVETTENRIHRILQKACFDCHNDDLAEGKLNLQQLDWKLDDQRLRQRWILAYDRIAAGEMPPDRNDLPQAEREQLLKELYQSLQSADAAEVAREGRGPLRRLTR
;
A
#
# COMPACT_ATOMS: atom_id res chain seq x y z
N MET A 1 6.50 10.85 -49.51
CA MET A 1 7.06 9.88 -50.47
C MET A 1 7.32 8.61 -49.67
N ALA A 2 6.63 7.49 -49.82
CA ALA A 2 5.91 6.94 -50.96
C ALA A 2 4.61 6.26 -50.52
N GLU A 3 3.64 6.32 -51.42
CA GLU A 3 2.42 5.52 -51.47
C GLU A 3 2.75 4.04 -51.63
N VAL A 4 1.89 3.15 -51.12
CA VAL A 4 1.45 1.97 -51.89
C VAL A 4 0.00 1.66 -51.50
N ASN A 5 -0.93 2.06 -52.36
CA ASN A 5 -2.17 1.30 -52.62
C ASN A 5 -1.82 0.21 -53.63
N PHE A 6 -2.30 -1.02 -53.44
CA PHE A 6 -2.58 -1.96 -54.54
C PHE A 6 -3.38 -3.15 -53.96
N GLU A 7 -4.71 -3.15 -54.06
CA GLU A 7 -5.53 -3.61 -55.20
C GLU A 7 -5.86 -5.10 -55.10
N LEU A 8 -7.17 -5.35 -54.98
CA LEU A 8 -8.01 -6.45 -55.52
C LEU A 8 -7.43 -7.89 -55.48
N THR A 9 -8.19 -8.94 -55.17
CA THR A 9 -9.32 -9.45 -55.98
C THR A 9 -10.02 -10.60 -55.24
N GLU A 10 -11.34 -10.71 -55.49
CA GLU A 10 -12.05 -11.96 -55.80
C GLU A 10 -12.11 -13.12 -54.78
N GLN A 11 -13.14 -13.05 -53.96
CA GLN A 11 -14.36 -13.87 -54.04
C GLN A 11 -14.43 -15.07 -55.03
N SER A 12 -15.09 -16.15 -54.58
CA SER A 12 -15.57 -17.33 -55.33
C SER A 12 -14.49 -18.38 -55.66
N ASP A 13 -14.68 -19.69 -55.60
CA ASP A 13 -15.88 -20.50 -55.81
C ASP A 13 -15.66 -21.92 -55.22
N ARG A 14 -16.76 -22.67 -55.12
CA ARG A 14 -16.93 -23.99 -54.54
C ARG A 14 -16.09 -25.09 -55.22
N LYS A 15 -15.76 -26.14 -54.46
CA LYS A 15 -16.03 -27.58 -54.78
C LYS A 15 -15.38 -28.49 -53.71
N HIS A 16 -16.21 -29.21 -52.96
CA HIS A 16 -16.48 -30.66 -53.11
C HIS A 16 -15.32 -31.58 -52.69
N GLN A 17 -15.56 -32.30 -51.58
CA GLN A 17 -14.78 -33.45 -51.07
C GLN A 17 -14.64 -34.54 -52.15
N PRO A 18 -13.58 -35.37 -52.10
CA PRO A 18 -13.78 -36.64 -51.38
C PRO A 18 -12.53 -37.25 -50.72
N ALA A 19 -12.86 -38.07 -49.72
CA ALA A 19 -12.23 -39.34 -49.34
C ALA A 19 -10.91 -39.35 -48.54
N ALA A 20 -10.94 -40.30 -47.60
CA ALA A 20 -9.84 -41.04 -47.04
C ALA A 20 -9.25 -40.54 -45.71
N SER A 21 -9.59 -41.33 -44.70
CA SER A 21 -8.64 -41.89 -43.74
C SER A 21 -7.99 -40.97 -42.72
N ARG A 22 -8.56 -41.09 -41.51
CA ARG A 22 -7.84 -41.55 -40.30
C ARG A 22 -6.53 -40.81 -39.97
N CYS A 23 -6.60 -39.95 -38.94
CA CYS A 23 -5.53 -39.55 -38.00
C CYS A 23 -5.51 -38.02 -37.77
N ALA A 24 -6.61 -37.42 -37.31
CA ALA A 24 -6.59 -36.02 -36.87
C ALA A 24 -7.23 -35.78 -35.49
N GLY A 25 -7.60 -36.84 -34.76
CA GLY A 25 -8.12 -36.71 -33.39
C GLY A 25 -7.06 -36.26 -32.36
N ARG A 26 -5.77 -36.21 -32.76
CA ARG A 26 -4.65 -35.90 -31.87
C ARG A 26 -4.09 -34.48 -32.01
N CYS A 27 -4.48 -33.74 -33.04
CA CYS A 27 -4.03 -32.35 -33.24
C CYS A 27 -5.02 -31.31 -32.67
N VAL A 28 -6.33 -31.62 -32.62
CA VAL A 28 -7.35 -30.68 -32.09
C VAL A 28 -7.24 -30.52 -30.57
N ILE A 29 -6.79 -31.56 -29.85
CA ILE A 29 -6.65 -31.52 -28.39
C ILE A 29 -5.51 -30.58 -27.96
N LEU A 30 -4.45 -30.45 -28.76
CA LEU A 30 -3.29 -29.61 -28.38
C LEU A 30 -3.52 -28.10 -28.59
N ILE A 31 -4.39 -27.70 -29.53
CA ILE A 31 -4.74 -26.28 -29.75
C ILE A 31 -5.73 -25.79 -28.67
N LEU A 32 -6.61 -26.67 -28.19
CA LEU A 32 -7.53 -26.35 -27.08
C LEU A 32 -6.82 -26.25 -25.73
N PHE A 33 -5.77 -27.04 -25.49
CA PHE A 33 -4.95 -26.90 -24.28
C PHE A 33 -4.19 -25.57 -24.25
N PHE A 34 -3.69 -25.07 -25.38
CA PHE A 34 -2.97 -23.79 -25.42
C PHE A 34 -3.91 -22.59 -25.23
N ALA A 35 -5.13 -22.65 -25.78
CA ALA A 35 -6.15 -21.62 -25.55
C ALA A 35 -6.68 -21.63 -24.10
N VAL A 36 -6.80 -22.81 -23.47
CA VAL A 36 -7.25 -22.95 -22.07
C VAL A 36 -6.15 -22.57 -21.05
N HIS A 37 -4.87 -22.84 -21.35
CA HIS A 37 -3.77 -22.40 -20.47
C HIS A 37 -3.41 -20.93 -20.62
N LEU A 38 -3.71 -20.28 -21.76
CA LEU A 38 -3.52 -18.83 -21.92
C LEU A 38 -4.50 -18.00 -21.08
N SER A 39 -5.66 -18.56 -20.71
CA SER A 39 -6.63 -17.88 -19.83
C SER A 39 -6.30 -17.94 -18.34
N SER A 40 -5.37 -18.79 -17.88
CA SER A 40 -5.18 -19.06 -16.44
C SER A 40 -4.10 -18.21 -15.75
N THR A 41 -3.35 -17.36 -16.45
CA THR A 41 -2.56 -16.33 -15.79
C THR A 41 -3.34 -15.02 -15.80
N ALA A 42 -4.43 -14.98 -15.02
CA ALA A 42 -4.83 -13.72 -14.42
C ALA A 42 -3.68 -13.33 -13.48
N LEU A 43 -2.77 -12.49 -13.98
CA LEU A 43 -1.81 -11.79 -13.13
C LEU A 43 -2.67 -10.92 -12.21
N SER A 44 -2.90 -11.40 -10.99
CA SER A 44 -3.42 -10.57 -9.91
C SER A 44 -2.43 -9.43 -9.72
N GLN A 45 -2.70 -8.30 -10.36
CA GLN A 45 -2.04 -7.07 -10.02
C GLN A 45 -2.68 -6.60 -8.73
N GLU A 46 -2.11 -7.08 -7.63
CA GLU A 46 -2.31 -6.52 -6.31
C GLU A 46 -1.78 -5.09 -6.38
N SER A 47 -2.67 -4.18 -6.78
CA SER A 47 -2.46 -2.75 -6.68
C SER A 47 -2.19 -2.48 -5.21
N GLY A 48 -0.92 -2.21 -4.90
CA GLY A 48 -0.45 -1.89 -3.56
C GLY A 48 -1.19 -0.65 -3.06
N VAL A 49 -2.32 -0.86 -2.39
CA VAL A 49 -2.95 0.15 -1.57
C VAL A 49 -2.01 0.32 -0.39
N GLU A 50 -1.15 1.30 -0.52
CA GLU A 50 -0.24 1.69 0.54
C GLU A 50 -1.06 2.11 1.76
N THR A 51 -0.96 1.35 2.84
CA THR A 51 -1.61 1.68 4.10
C THR A 51 -0.97 2.95 4.69
N THR A 52 -1.75 3.72 5.45
CA THR A 52 -1.24 4.88 6.19
C THR A 52 -0.07 4.50 7.09
N GLU A 53 -0.16 3.33 7.76
CA GLU A 53 0.94 2.75 8.53
C GLU A 53 2.23 2.61 7.71
N ASN A 54 2.13 2.01 6.52
CA ASN A 54 3.30 1.81 5.66
C ASN A 54 3.89 3.14 5.19
N ARG A 55 3.06 4.17 4.95
CA ARG A 55 3.56 5.50 4.57
C ARG A 55 4.33 6.14 5.71
N ILE A 56 3.73 6.14 6.90
CA ILE A 56 4.34 6.67 8.12
C ILE A 56 5.66 5.93 8.40
N HIS A 57 5.65 4.59 8.35
CA HIS A 57 6.84 3.78 8.58
C HIS A 57 7.97 4.13 7.62
N ARG A 58 7.69 4.34 6.32
CA ARG A 58 8.72 4.74 5.36
C ARG A 58 9.32 6.11 5.63
N ILE A 59 8.55 7.06 6.18
CA ILE A 59 9.08 8.37 6.58
C ILE A 59 9.97 8.21 7.83
N LEU A 60 9.50 7.46 8.83
CA LEU A 60 10.25 7.21 10.06
C LEU A 60 11.58 6.49 9.79
N GLN A 61 11.59 5.54 8.84
CA GLN A 61 12.79 4.82 8.45
C GLN A 61 13.87 5.74 7.87
N LYS A 62 13.48 6.82 7.19
CA LYS A 62 14.42 7.75 6.56
C LYS A 62 14.97 8.81 7.51
N ALA A 63 14.18 9.23 8.49
CA ALA A 63 14.47 10.45 9.26
C ALA A 63 14.52 10.23 10.78
N CYS A 64 14.09 9.07 11.29
CA CYS A 64 13.93 8.85 12.74
C CYS A 64 14.70 7.62 13.23
N PHE A 65 14.85 6.58 12.41
CA PHE A 65 15.50 5.33 12.82
C PHE A 65 17.01 5.47 13.01
N ASP A 66 17.64 6.52 12.49
CA ASP A 66 19.06 6.76 12.70
C ASP A 66 19.38 7.00 14.19
N CYS A 67 18.46 7.63 14.95
CA CYS A 67 18.62 7.87 16.39
C CYS A 67 17.70 7.00 17.28
N HIS A 68 16.53 6.58 16.78
CA HIS A 68 15.52 5.83 17.55
C HIS A 68 15.41 4.36 17.12
N ASN A 69 16.55 3.68 17.06
CA ASN A 69 16.68 2.24 16.78
C ASN A 69 16.95 1.43 18.06
N ASP A 70 17.12 0.12 17.89
CA ASP A 70 17.44 -0.85 18.96
C ASP A 70 18.76 -0.54 19.69
N ASP A 71 19.73 0.06 19.01
CA ASP A 71 21.08 0.28 19.54
C ASP A 71 21.22 1.60 20.31
N LEU A 72 20.66 2.70 19.78
CA LEU A 72 20.75 4.04 20.37
C LEU A 72 19.56 4.40 21.26
N ALA A 73 18.34 4.03 20.83
CA ALA A 73 17.07 4.28 21.53
C ALA A 73 17.01 5.65 22.24
N GLU A 74 17.42 6.73 21.57
CA GLU A 74 17.55 8.04 22.19
C GLU A 74 16.23 8.47 22.86
N GLY A 75 16.33 9.14 24.01
CA GLY A 75 15.14 9.52 24.78
C GLY A 75 14.30 8.34 25.30
N LYS A 76 14.85 7.12 25.35
CA LYS A 76 14.15 5.87 25.74
C LYS A 76 12.98 5.55 24.81
N LEU A 77 13.05 6.01 23.56
CA LEU A 77 12.09 5.72 22.51
C LEU A 77 12.78 4.91 21.43
N ASN A 78 12.23 3.73 21.17
CA ASN A 78 12.61 2.88 20.07
C ASN A 78 11.39 2.76 19.15
N LEU A 79 11.51 3.30 17.94
CA LEU A 79 10.43 3.30 16.96
C LEU A 79 10.37 2.02 16.12
N GLN A 80 11.46 1.24 16.08
CA GLN A 80 11.47 -0.06 15.39
C GLN A 80 10.66 -1.11 16.14
N GLN A 81 10.70 -1.05 17.47
CA GLN A 81 9.93 -1.95 18.35
C GLN A 81 8.56 -1.38 18.75
N LEU A 82 8.21 -0.17 18.30
CA LEU A 82 6.94 0.45 18.62
C LEU A 82 5.84 -0.06 17.68
N ASP A 83 5.04 -1.01 18.16
CA ASP A 83 3.91 -1.55 17.43
C ASP A 83 2.92 -0.46 16.98
N TRP A 84 2.42 -0.59 15.74
CA TRP A 84 1.33 0.21 15.21
C TRP A 84 -0.04 -0.31 15.68
N LYS A 85 -0.25 -0.34 17.00
CA LYS A 85 -1.51 -0.73 17.64
C LYS A 85 -2.11 0.46 18.36
N LEU A 86 -2.84 1.28 17.60
CA LEU A 86 -3.47 2.49 18.13
C LEU A 86 -4.72 2.20 18.95
N ASP A 87 -5.21 0.96 18.99
CA ASP A 87 -6.27 0.51 19.89
C ASP A 87 -5.79 0.37 21.34
N ASP A 88 -4.53 -0.02 21.55
CA ASP A 88 -3.88 -0.03 22.86
C ASP A 88 -3.58 1.40 23.32
N GLN A 89 -4.19 1.80 24.45
CA GLN A 89 -4.01 3.12 25.04
C GLN A 89 -2.54 3.46 25.32
N ARG A 90 -1.73 2.51 25.82
CA ARG A 90 -0.32 2.76 26.16
C ARG A 90 0.50 3.06 24.91
N LEU A 91 0.30 2.28 23.85
CA LEU A 91 0.99 2.49 22.58
C LEU A 91 0.52 3.78 21.91
N ARG A 92 -0.79 4.04 21.90
CA ARG A 92 -1.37 5.29 21.39
C ARG A 92 -0.80 6.52 22.10
N GLN A 93 -0.64 6.49 23.42
CA GLN A 93 0.00 7.59 24.16
C GLN A 93 1.46 7.83 23.75
N ARG A 94 2.23 6.78 23.44
CA ARG A 94 3.60 6.94 22.92
C ARG A 94 3.61 7.61 21.54
N TRP A 95 2.68 7.23 20.67
CA TRP A 95 2.50 7.87 19.36
C TRP A 95 2.04 9.33 19.46
N ILE A 96 1.19 9.67 20.43
CA ILE A 96 0.80 11.07 20.73
C ILE A 96 2.03 11.88 21.15
N LEU A 97 2.86 11.35 22.06
CA LEU A 97 4.09 12.03 22.47
C LEU A 97 5.05 12.24 21.29
N ALA A 98 5.18 11.24 20.40
CA ALA A 98 5.98 11.39 19.19
C ALA A 98 5.42 12.48 18.26
N TYR A 99 4.09 12.50 18.05
CA TYR A 99 3.40 13.55 17.30
C TYR A 99 3.70 14.94 17.87
N ASP A 100 3.57 15.12 19.18
CA ASP A 100 3.79 16.42 19.84
C ASP A 100 5.23 16.93 19.65
N ARG A 101 6.23 16.04 19.73
CA ARG A 101 7.65 16.40 19.55
C ARG A 101 7.96 16.77 18.09
N ILE A 102 7.37 16.07 17.13
CA ILE A 102 7.51 16.38 15.70
C ILE A 102 6.81 17.71 15.37
N ALA A 103 5.62 17.95 15.95
CA ALA A 103 4.84 19.17 15.78
C ALA A 103 5.53 20.38 16.41
N ALA A 104 6.18 20.21 17.56
CA ALA A 104 7.00 21.22 18.21
C ALA A 104 8.30 21.54 17.42
N GLY A 105 8.65 20.72 16.44
CA GLY A 105 9.89 20.88 15.68
C GLY A 105 11.14 20.50 16.47
N GLU A 106 10.99 19.80 17.59
CA GLU A 106 12.11 19.28 18.39
C GLU A 106 12.74 18.04 17.74
N MET A 107 11.95 17.29 16.96
CA MET A 107 12.39 16.09 16.24
C MET A 107 12.10 16.22 14.74
N PRO A 108 13.04 15.87 13.84
CA PRO A 108 14.46 15.59 14.12
C PRO A 108 15.26 16.85 14.52
N PRO A 109 16.38 16.70 15.28
CA PRO A 109 17.22 17.81 15.73
C PRO A 109 17.93 18.51 14.56
N ASP A 110 18.31 17.78 13.53
CA ASP A 110 18.68 18.36 12.25
C ASP A 110 17.42 18.56 11.39
N ARG A 111 17.23 19.80 10.92
CA ARG A 111 16.09 20.16 10.08
C ARG A 111 16.21 19.61 8.66
N ASN A 112 17.41 19.20 8.24
CA ASN A 112 17.66 18.65 6.91
C ASN A 112 17.18 17.20 6.77
N ASP A 113 17.07 16.46 7.88
CA ASP A 113 16.70 15.04 7.87
C ASP A 113 15.22 14.81 7.50
N LEU A 114 14.37 15.81 7.75
CA LEU A 114 12.95 15.76 7.43
C LEU A 114 12.49 17.06 6.76
N PRO A 115 12.30 17.05 5.42
CA PRO A 115 11.77 18.20 4.69
C PRO A 115 10.41 18.66 5.24
N GLN A 116 10.15 19.96 5.24
CA GLN A 116 8.92 20.54 5.80
C GLN A 116 7.64 19.91 5.23
N ALA A 117 7.60 19.65 3.91
CA ALA A 117 6.45 19.02 3.27
C ALA A 117 6.19 17.59 3.77
N GLU A 118 7.25 16.79 3.99
CA GLU A 118 7.14 15.44 4.54
C GLU A 118 6.73 15.47 6.02
N ARG A 119 7.24 16.44 6.79
CA ARG A 119 6.82 16.67 8.18
C ARG A 119 5.33 16.97 8.28
N GLU A 120 4.83 17.89 7.47
CA GLU A 120 3.41 18.26 7.46
C GLU A 120 2.53 17.09 7.05
N GLN A 121 2.95 16.31 6.05
CA GLN A 121 2.24 15.11 5.63
C GLN A 121 2.23 14.04 6.73
N LEU A 122 3.37 13.79 7.37
CA LEU A 122 3.50 12.85 8.49
C LEU A 122 2.57 13.23 9.64
N LEU A 123 2.60 14.51 10.05
CA LEU A 123 1.74 15.01 11.12
C LEU A 123 0.27 14.84 10.77
N LYS A 124 -0.13 15.18 9.54
CA LYS A 124 -1.52 15.03 9.11
C LYS A 124 -2.01 13.59 9.18
N GLU A 125 -1.23 12.64 8.66
CA GLU A 125 -1.61 11.23 8.65
C GLU A 125 -1.60 10.60 10.04
N LEU A 126 -0.60 10.95 10.86
CA LEU A 126 -0.51 10.49 12.23
C LEU A 126 -1.67 11.04 13.06
N TYR A 127 -2.00 12.33 12.91
CA TYR A 127 -3.15 12.95 13.57
C TYR A 127 -4.46 12.27 13.21
N GLN A 128 -4.72 12.01 11.93
CA GLN A 128 -5.93 11.33 11.47
C GLN A 128 -6.04 9.92 12.07
N SER A 129 -4.93 9.18 12.10
CA SER A 129 -4.88 7.84 12.68
C SER A 129 -5.15 7.85 14.18
N LEU A 130 -4.51 8.78 14.92
CA LEU A 130 -4.71 8.94 16.36
C LEU A 130 -6.13 9.40 16.70
N GLN A 131 -6.67 10.36 15.96
CA GLN A 131 -8.02 10.87 16.16
C GLN A 131 -9.07 9.79 15.90
N SER A 132 -8.91 9.00 14.84
CA SER A 132 -9.84 7.88 14.55
C SER A 132 -9.80 6.81 15.64
N ALA A 133 -8.63 6.50 16.19
CA ALA A 133 -8.48 5.58 17.31
C ALA A 133 -9.13 6.11 18.60
N ASP A 134 -8.94 7.39 18.92
CA ASP A 134 -9.57 8.06 20.06
C ASP A 134 -11.10 8.08 19.93
N ALA A 135 -11.62 8.44 18.75
CA ALA A 135 -13.05 8.42 18.47
C ALA A 135 -13.63 7.00 18.59
N ALA A 136 -12.91 5.98 18.14
CA ALA A 136 -13.32 4.59 18.27
C ALA A 136 -13.36 4.14 19.74
N GLU A 137 -12.37 4.51 20.55
CA GLU A 137 -12.37 4.24 21.99
C GLU A 137 -13.56 4.91 22.68
N VAL A 138 -13.79 6.20 22.43
CA VAL A 138 -14.94 6.95 22.98
C VAL A 138 -16.27 6.33 22.57
N ALA A 139 -16.38 5.81 21.34
CA ALA A 139 -17.57 5.13 20.87
C ALA A 139 -17.82 3.79 21.59
N ARG A 140 -16.76 3.06 21.95
CA ARG A 140 -16.86 1.77 22.67
C ARG A 140 -17.08 1.93 24.17
N GLU A 141 -16.35 2.85 24.80
CA GLU A 141 -16.22 2.94 26.27
C GLU A 141 -17.00 4.14 26.84
N GLY A 142 -17.52 5.00 25.97
CA GLY A 142 -18.06 6.30 26.35
C GLY A 142 -16.95 7.33 26.54
N ARG A 143 -17.32 8.59 26.84
CA ARG A 143 -16.33 9.58 27.23
C ARG A 143 -15.75 9.16 28.58
N GLY A 144 -14.42 9.05 28.64
CA GLY A 144 -13.69 8.70 29.86
C GLY A 144 -14.07 9.57 31.07
N PRO A 145 -13.67 9.17 32.29
CA PRO A 145 -14.13 9.82 33.51
C PRO A 145 -13.82 11.32 33.46
N LEU A 146 -14.88 12.14 33.54
CA LEU A 146 -14.77 13.58 33.72
C LEU A 146 -13.92 13.82 34.96
N ARG A 147 -12.65 14.20 34.77
CA ARG A 147 -11.82 14.70 35.86
C ARG A 147 -12.53 15.95 36.38
N ARG A 148 -13.16 15.81 37.54
CA ARG A 148 -13.85 16.90 38.23
C ARG A 148 -12.84 18.04 38.38
N LEU A 149 -13.06 19.13 37.65
CA LEU A 149 -12.35 20.39 37.86
C LEU A 149 -12.71 20.89 39.26
N THR A 150 -11.84 20.66 40.24
CA THR A 150 -11.90 21.36 41.51
C THR A 150 -11.38 22.77 41.29
N ARG A 151 -12.23 23.75 41.63
CA ARG A 151 -11.95 25.18 41.58
C ARG A 151 -11.22 25.64 42.84
#